data_AF-A0AAU5ZMM7-F1
#
_entry.id   AF-A0AAU5ZMM7-F1
#
_cell.length_a   1.000
_cell.length_b   1.000
_cell.length_c   1.000
_cell.angle_alpha   90.00
_cell.angle_beta   90.00
_cell.angle_gamma   90.00
#
_symmetry.space_group_name_H-M   'P 1'
#
loop_
_entity.id
_entity.type
_entity.pdbx_description
1 polymer ?
#
loop_
_entity_poly.entity_id
_entity_poly.type
_entity_poly.pdbx_seq_one_letter_code
_entity_poly.pdbx_strand_id
1 'polypeptide(L)'
;MTPRSSWADGRVDALLAALDELGMSVSRAAATELIQERVQWVSSQMRISPTAGRRYLADDALADLARTMVVSFADETPGAEVIESARTAAVPLPIVGHCIAGLAEAIQIRLCELDDIEHLRTTVAHLAQTLSAFGQVTADQAPIPADGAAVVMMPPGLVNRAARYLEAAASLVNDGVLPENFSATHAGQLAATFTQDAAALRYYASEPPGI
;
A
#
# COMPACT_ATOMS: atom_id res chain seq x y z
N MET A 1 22.09 14.67 30.66
CA MET A 1 20.83 14.03 31.11
C MET A 1 20.13 13.52 29.87
N THR A 2 20.12 12.20 29.67
CA THR A 2 19.35 11.56 28.59
C THR A 2 17.86 11.70 28.90
N PRO A 3 16.99 12.09 27.95
CA PRO A 3 15.55 12.17 28.20
C PRO A 3 15.04 10.79 28.64
N ARG A 4 14.08 10.73 29.58
CA ARG A 4 13.36 9.47 29.84
C ARG A 4 12.64 9.09 28.55
N SER A 5 12.93 7.92 27.99
CA SER A 5 12.15 7.40 26.87
C SER A 5 10.71 7.20 27.33
N SER A 6 9.77 7.69 26.54
CA SER A 6 8.36 7.43 26.81
C SER A 6 8.06 5.94 26.57
N TRP A 7 6.98 5.42 27.16
CA TRP A 7 6.51 4.07 26.83
C TRP A 7 6.36 3.88 25.32
N ALA A 8 5.88 4.92 24.61
CA ALA A 8 5.70 4.89 23.17
C ALA A 8 7.04 4.72 22.45
N ASP A 9 8.08 5.48 22.83
CA ASP A 9 9.41 5.37 22.22
C ASP A 9 9.96 3.94 22.34
N GLY A 10 9.82 3.32 23.52
CA GLY A 10 10.27 1.94 23.73
C GLY A 10 9.48 0.88 22.96
N ARG A 11 8.19 1.12 22.64
CA ARG A 11 7.42 0.22 21.77
C ARG A 11 7.74 0.43 20.30
N VAL A 12 7.98 1.67 19.89
CA VAL A 12 8.42 2.01 18.54
C VAL A 12 9.78 1.39 18.26
N ASP A 13 10.73 1.48 19.20
CA ASP A 13 12.04 0.81 19.08
C ASP A 13 11.91 -0.71 18.91
N ALA A 14 11.04 -1.34 19.70
CA ALA A 14 10.80 -2.78 19.63
C ALA A 14 10.17 -3.20 18.29
N LEU A 15 9.21 -2.43 17.78
CA LEU A 15 8.61 -2.69 16.47
C LEU A 15 9.61 -2.50 15.33
N LEU A 16 10.44 -1.45 15.38
CA LEU A 16 11.48 -1.20 14.39
C LEU A 16 12.50 -2.35 14.36
N ALA A 17 12.94 -2.83 15.53
CA ALA A 17 13.84 -3.97 15.64
C ALA A 17 13.21 -5.26 15.07
N ALA A 18 11.94 -5.53 15.40
CA ALA A 18 11.25 -6.72 14.90
C ALA A 18 11.06 -6.71 13.36
N LEU A 19 10.84 -5.53 12.77
CA LEU A 19 10.75 -5.38 11.31
C LEU A 19 12.13 -5.52 10.64
N ASP A 20 13.18 -4.97 11.25
CA ASP A 20 14.56 -5.07 10.76
C ASP A 20 15.05 -6.52 10.73
N GLU A 21 14.75 -7.32 11.76
CA GLU A 21 15.03 -8.77 11.80
C GLU A 21 14.37 -9.54 10.65
N LEU A 22 13.25 -9.02 10.12
CA LEU A 22 12.51 -9.59 9.00
C LEU A 22 12.88 -8.94 7.65
N GLY A 23 13.92 -8.10 7.62
CA GLY A 23 14.44 -7.46 6.42
C GLY A 23 13.58 -6.28 5.92
N MET A 24 12.75 -5.69 6.78
CA MET A 24 11.88 -4.57 6.43
C MET A 24 12.22 -3.31 7.22
N SER A 25 12.26 -2.16 6.54
CA SER A 25 12.48 -0.86 7.17
C SER A 25 11.22 0.00 7.13
N VAL A 26 10.91 0.67 8.23
CA VAL A 26 9.83 1.68 8.31
C VAL A 26 10.35 2.92 9.02
N SER A 27 9.76 4.08 8.72
CA SER A 27 10.11 5.32 9.41
C SER A 27 9.64 5.27 10.87
N ARG A 28 10.38 5.93 11.77
CA ARG A 28 9.98 6.06 13.17
C ARG A 28 8.62 6.75 13.33
N ALA A 29 8.30 7.72 12.46
CA ALA A 29 7.02 8.42 12.47
C ALA A 29 5.86 7.46 12.18
N ALA A 30 5.95 6.69 11.09
CA ALA A 30 4.94 5.69 10.74
C ALA A 30 4.82 4.58 11.79
N ALA A 31 5.95 4.13 12.37
CA ALA A 31 5.91 3.18 13.48
C ALA A 31 5.22 3.78 14.73
N THR A 32 5.38 5.08 14.97
CA THR A 32 4.71 5.78 16.09
C THR A 32 3.20 5.84 15.88
N GLU A 33 2.75 6.21 14.68
CA GLU A 33 1.34 6.22 14.30
C GLU A 33 0.72 4.82 14.44
N LEU A 34 1.38 3.79 13.89
CA LEU A 34 0.91 2.40 13.97
C LEU A 34 0.71 1.94 15.43
N ILE A 35 1.65 2.29 16.31
CA ILE A 35 1.54 1.96 17.75
C ILE A 35 0.34 2.68 18.38
N GLN A 36 0.13 3.96 18.04
CA GLN A 36 -0.99 4.75 18.56
C GLN A 36 -2.34 4.21 18.06
N GLU A 37 -2.45 3.95 16.77
CA GLU A 37 -3.64 3.34 16.15
C GLU A 37 -3.94 1.99 16.77
N ARG A 38 -2.91 1.15 16.99
CA ARG A 38 -3.11 -0.16 17.58
C ARG A 38 -3.61 -0.07 19.02
N VAL A 39 -3.08 0.86 19.82
CA VAL A 39 -3.60 1.13 21.17
C VAL A 39 -5.05 1.59 21.10
N GLN A 40 -5.39 2.49 20.19
CA GLN A 40 -6.75 2.99 20.04
C GLN A 40 -7.72 1.89 19.59
N TRP A 41 -7.31 1.07 18.63
CA TRP A 41 -8.06 -0.08 18.14
C TRP A 41 -8.33 -1.08 19.26
N VAL A 42 -7.30 -1.50 20.01
CA VAL A 42 -7.47 -2.43 21.15
C VAL A 42 -8.42 -1.82 22.18
N SER A 43 -8.26 -0.54 22.49
CA SER A 43 -9.09 0.17 23.47
C SER A 43 -10.55 0.21 23.07
N SER A 44 -10.85 0.52 21.81
CA SER A 44 -12.21 0.51 21.27
C SER A 44 -12.82 -0.89 21.23
N GLN A 45 -12.06 -1.88 20.76
CA GLN A 45 -12.54 -3.28 20.67
C GLN A 45 -12.83 -3.87 22.05
N MET A 46 -11.94 -3.64 23.02
CA MET A 46 -12.09 -4.18 24.38
C MET A 46 -12.90 -3.27 25.31
N ARG A 47 -13.30 -2.07 24.86
CA ARG A 47 -13.98 -1.04 25.67
C ARG A 47 -13.22 -0.69 26.95
N ILE A 48 -11.90 -0.53 26.83
CA ILE A 48 -10.99 -0.16 27.93
C ILE A 48 -10.34 1.19 27.66
N SER A 49 -9.69 1.77 28.67
CA SER A 49 -8.94 3.01 28.47
C SER A 49 -7.67 2.78 27.64
N PRO A 50 -7.19 3.80 26.88
CA PRO A 50 -5.91 3.72 26.16
C PRO A 50 -4.74 3.26 27.04
N THR A 51 -4.68 3.75 28.27
CA THR A 51 -3.66 3.35 29.25
C THR A 51 -3.71 1.85 29.58
N ALA A 52 -4.92 1.26 29.65
CA ALA A 52 -5.07 -0.18 29.83
C ALA A 52 -4.75 -0.94 28.52
N GLY A 53 -5.12 -0.39 27.37
CA GLY A 53 -4.81 -0.94 26.03
C GLY A 53 -3.31 -1.10 25.80
N ARG A 54 -2.47 -0.19 26.31
CA ARG A 54 -1.00 -0.27 26.25
C ARG A 54 -0.42 -1.59 26.77
N ARG A 55 -1.10 -2.26 27.72
CA ARG A 55 -0.64 -3.54 28.28
C ARG A 55 -0.72 -4.71 27.30
N TYR A 56 -1.48 -4.56 26.22
CA TYR A 56 -1.64 -5.58 25.18
C TYR A 56 -0.61 -5.46 24.04
N LEU A 57 0.22 -4.42 24.03
CA LEU A 57 1.34 -4.26 23.09
C LEU A 57 2.65 -4.72 23.77
N ALA A 58 2.65 -5.98 24.21
CA ALA A 58 3.85 -6.66 24.68
C ALA A 58 4.78 -7.02 23.50
N ASP A 59 6.01 -7.41 23.79
CA ASP A 59 7.05 -7.61 22.76
C ASP A 59 6.69 -8.73 21.78
N ASP A 60 6.02 -9.78 22.27
CA ASP A 60 5.45 -10.86 21.46
C ASP A 60 4.35 -10.37 20.52
N ALA A 61 3.43 -9.53 21.00
CA ALA A 61 2.39 -8.92 20.19
C ALA A 61 2.97 -8.00 19.10
N LEU A 62 4.08 -7.31 19.38
CA LEU A 62 4.79 -6.50 18.39
C LEU A 62 5.53 -7.36 17.36
N ALA A 63 6.14 -8.47 17.78
CA ALA A 63 6.76 -9.43 16.87
C ALA A 63 5.71 -10.07 15.94
N ASP A 64 4.54 -10.44 16.46
CA ASP A 64 3.44 -10.97 15.67
C ASP A 64 2.86 -9.92 14.71
N LEU A 65 2.78 -8.66 15.14
CA LEU A 65 2.40 -7.54 14.28
C LEU A 65 3.40 -7.37 13.13
N ALA A 66 4.71 -7.36 13.42
CA ALA A 66 5.76 -7.26 12.41
C ALA A 66 5.70 -8.43 11.40
N ARG A 67 5.51 -9.66 11.87
CA ARG A 67 5.32 -10.82 10.98
C ARG A 67 4.08 -10.69 10.11
N THR A 68 2.96 -10.22 10.68
CA THR A 68 1.72 -10.01 9.92
C THR A 68 1.92 -8.96 8.83
N MET A 69 2.64 -7.87 9.13
CA MET A 69 3.01 -6.85 8.15
C MET A 69 3.87 -7.46 7.04
N VAL A 70 4.95 -8.17 7.38
CA VAL A 70 5.84 -8.82 6.41
C VAL A 70 5.10 -9.76 5.49
N VAL A 71 4.23 -10.61 6.03
CA VAL A 71 3.40 -11.51 5.22
C VAL A 71 2.47 -10.72 4.30
N SER A 72 1.83 -9.66 4.81
CA SER A 72 0.91 -8.83 4.02
C SER A 72 1.58 -8.08 2.87
N PHE A 73 2.88 -7.78 2.99
CA PHE A 73 3.66 -7.08 1.97
C PHE A 73 4.60 -7.99 1.17
N ALA A 74 4.72 -9.29 1.50
CA ALA A 74 5.68 -10.18 0.87
C ALA A 74 5.52 -10.24 -0.66
N ASP A 75 4.26 -10.28 -1.10
CA ASP A 75 3.90 -10.35 -2.52
C ASP A 75 4.20 -9.03 -3.28
N GLU A 76 4.48 -7.93 -2.57
CA GLU A 76 4.94 -6.66 -3.15
C GLU A 76 6.45 -6.62 -3.35
N THR A 77 7.19 -7.62 -2.85
CA THR A 77 8.65 -7.71 -2.91
C THR A 77 9.33 -6.41 -2.42
N PRO A 78 9.10 -5.97 -1.17
CA PRO A 78 9.62 -4.71 -0.65
C PRO A 78 11.16 -4.66 -0.78
N GLY A 79 11.69 -3.51 -1.20
CA GLY A 79 13.13 -3.33 -1.45
C GLY A 79 13.67 -3.95 -2.75
N ALA A 80 12.88 -4.75 -3.46
CA ALA A 80 13.28 -5.27 -4.77
C ALA A 80 13.14 -4.22 -5.89
N GLU A 81 14.06 -4.27 -6.84
CA GLU A 81 13.95 -3.61 -8.14
C GLU A 81 12.91 -4.35 -9.01
N VAL A 82 11.64 -4.04 -8.79
CA VAL A 82 10.50 -4.76 -9.40
C VAL A 82 10.46 -4.64 -10.92
N ILE A 83 11.03 -3.59 -11.51
CA ILE A 83 11.09 -3.42 -12.97
C ILE A 83 11.98 -4.49 -13.61
N GLU A 84 13.05 -4.88 -12.92
CA GLU A 84 14.01 -5.91 -13.40
C GLU A 84 13.56 -7.33 -13.06
N SER A 85 12.48 -7.48 -12.30
CA SER A 85 11.96 -8.78 -11.87
C SER A 85 11.29 -9.54 -13.01
N ALA A 86 11.20 -10.86 -12.86
CA ALA A 86 10.56 -11.73 -13.86
C ALA A 86 9.10 -11.31 -14.09
N ARG A 87 8.73 -11.17 -15.37
CA ARG A 87 7.39 -10.78 -15.81
C ARG A 87 6.51 -12.03 -15.96
N THR A 88 5.90 -12.46 -14.87
CA THR A 88 5.13 -13.72 -14.81
C THR A 88 3.62 -13.53 -14.69
N ALA A 89 3.13 -12.34 -14.32
CA ALA A 89 1.70 -12.06 -14.23
C ALA A 89 1.14 -11.65 -15.60
N ALA A 90 0.15 -12.38 -16.12
CA ALA A 90 -0.52 -12.05 -17.37
C ALA A 90 -1.71 -11.10 -17.10
N VAL A 91 -1.48 -9.79 -17.20
CA VAL A 91 -2.51 -8.79 -16.89
C VAL A 91 -3.21 -8.32 -18.16
N PRO A 92 -4.55 -8.40 -18.27
CA PRO A 92 -5.26 -7.89 -19.43
C PRO A 92 -5.07 -6.39 -19.63
N LEU A 93 -4.89 -5.95 -20.88
CA LEU A 93 -4.66 -4.55 -21.22
C LEU A 93 -5.72 -3.58 -20.67
N PRO A 94 -7.03 -3.91 -20.61
CA PRO A 94 -8.01 -3.05 -19.94
C PRO A 94 -7.71 -2.83 -18.46
N ILE A 95 -7.25 -3.87 -17.75
CA ILE A 95 -6.88 -3.79 -16.32
C ILE A 95 -5.63 -2.93 -16.14
N VAL A 96 -4.67 -3.02 -17.07
CA VAL A 96 -3.52 -2.11 -17.11
C VAL A 96 -3.99 -0.66 -17.27
N GLY A 97 -4.92 -0.40 -18.19
CA GLY A 97 -5.51 0.93 -18.41
C GLY A 97 -6.21 1.48 -17.16
N HIS A 98 -7.01 0.65 -16.49
CA HIS A 98 -7.66 1.02 -15.23
C HIS A 98 -6.63 1.34 -14.13
N CYS A 99 -5.59 0.52 -14.00
CA CYS A 99 -4.52 0.76 -13.05
C CYS A 99 -3.81 2.10 -13.30
N ILE A 100 -3.49 2.42 -14.56
CA ILE A 100 -2.86 3.70 -14.93
C ILE A 100 -3.78 4.87 -14.54
N ALA A 101 -5.07 4.79 -14.88
CA ALA A 101 -6.04 5.82 -14.52
C ALA A 101 -6.18 5.95 -12.99
N GLY A 102 -6.28 4.83 -12.28
CA GLY A 102 -6.41 4.80 -10.83
C GLY A 102 -5.17 5.35 -10.11
N LEU A 103 -3.96 5.05 -10.59
CA LEU A 103 -2.73 5.61 -10.02
C LEU A 103 -2.65 7.13 -10.25
N ALA A 104 -3.08 7.63 -11.42
CA ALA A 104 -3.15 9.06 -11.69
C ALA A 104 -4.15 9.76 -10.76
N GLU A 105 -5.33 9.16 -10.54
CA GLU A 105 -6.34 9.68 -9.61
C GLU A 105 -5.86 9.62 -8.15
N ALA A 106 -5.19 8.55 -7.75
CA ALA A 106 -4.57 8.42 -6.43
C ALA A 106 -3.56 9.54 -6.17
N ILE A 107 -2.80 9.98 -7.17
CA ILE A 107 -1.93 11.15 -7.04
C ILE A 107 -2.74 12.41 -6.73
N GLN A 108 -3.86 12.64 -7.45
CA GLN A 108 -4.72 13.79 -7.19
C GLN A 108 -5.28 13.79 -5.77
N ILE A 109 -5.74 12.63 -5.29
CA ILE A 109 -6.25 12.47 -3.92
C ILE A 109 -5.17 12.77 -2.89
N ARG A 110 -3.96 12.23 -3.09
CA ARG A 110 -2.82 12.50 -2.19
C ARG A 110 -2.48 13.98 -2.12
N LEU A 111 -2.53 14.70 -3.24
CA LEU A 111 -2.25 16.14 -3.27
C LEU A 111 -3.24 16.98 -2.45
N CYS A 112 -4.39 16.43 -2.06
CA CYS A 112 -5.34 17.07 -1.14
C CYS A 112 -4.98 16.90 0.34
N GLU A 113 -4.03 16.02 0.69
CA GLU A 113 -3.51 15.86 2.05
C GLU A 113 -2.46 16.95 2.33
N LEU A 114 -2.78 17.93 3.18
CA LEU A 114 -1.91 19.10 3.44
C LEU A 114 -1.09 19.01 4.74
N ASP A 115 -1.33 18.01 5.57
CA ASP A 115 -0.84 18.00 6.95
C ASP A 115 0.62 17.50 7.10
N ASP A 116 1.13 16.72 6.13
CA ASP A 116 2.53 16.25 6.09
C ASP A 116 3.11 16.31 4.67
N ILE A 117 3.84 17.40 4.39
CA ILE A 117 4.45 17.68 3.08
C ILE A 117 5.54 16.65 2.72
N GLU A 118 6.29 16.14 3.70
CA GLU A 118 7.38 15.20 3.42
C GLU A 118 6.82 13.82 3.07
N HIS A 119 5.83 13.37 3.84
CA HIS A 119 5.06 12.18 3.53
C HIS A 119 4.38 12.29 2.17
N LEU A 120 3.71 13.42 1.90
CA LEU A 120 3.06 13.70 0.63
C LEU A 120 4.04 13.55 -0.54
N ARG A 121 5.18 14.23 -0.47
CA ARG A 121 6.20 14.21 -1.53
C ARG A 121 6.70 12.80 -1.80
N THR A 122 6.95 12.03 -0.76
CA THR A 122 7.41 10.64 -0.85
C THR A 122 6.33 9.74 -1.48
N THR A 123 5.09 9.85 -1.02
CA THR A 123 3.98 9.03 -1.51
C THR A 123 3.63 9.34 -2.97
N VAL A 124 3.58 10.62 -3.35
CA VAL A 124 3.37 11.04 -4.74
C VAL A 124 4.51 10.55 -5.64
N ALA A 125 5.77 10.64 -5.18
CA ALA A 125 6.90 10.12 -5.94
C ALA A 125 6.77 8.61 -6.19
N HIS A 126 6.38 7.81 -5.18
CA HIS A 126 6.19 6.38 -5.34
C HIS A 126 5.02 6.03 -6.28
N LEU A 127 3.90 6.76 -6.20
CA LEU A 127 2.78 6.61 -7.13
C LEU A 127 3.20 6.90 -8.56
N ALA A 128 3.91 8.02 -8.78
CA ALA A 128 4.41 8.41 -10.10
C ALA A 128 5.44 7.42 -10.66
N GLN A 129 6.33 6.89 -9.81
CA GLN A 129 7.27 5.83 -10.20
C GLN A 129 6.54 4.54 -10.59
N THR A 130 5.51 4.14 -9.83
CA THR A 130 4.69 2.96 -10.15
C THR A 130 3.95 3.15 -11.47
N LEU A 131 3.35 4.33 -11.68
CA LEU A 131 2.70 4.70 -12.95
C LEU A 131 3.69 4.63 -14.13
N SER A 132 4.89 5.18 -13.96
CA SER A 132 5.96 5.12 -14.95
C SER A 132 6.37 3.68 -15.26
N ALA A 133 6.55 2.84 -14.23
CA ALA A 133 6.91 1.44 -14.38
C ALA A 133 5.86 0.65 -15.18
N PHE A 134 4.57 0.87 -14.91
CA PHE A 134 3.48 0.30 -15.70
C PHE A 134 3.56 0.71 -17.18
N GLY A 135 3.83 1.99 -17.44
CA GLY A 135 4.01 2.49 -18.80
C GLY A 135 5.19 1.86 -19.53
N GLN A 136 6.35 1.75 -18.87
CA GLN A 136 7.56 1.13 -19.44
C GLN A 136 7.35 -0.36 -19.72
N VAL A 137 6.83 -1.13 -18.75
CA VAL A 137 6.57 -2.56 -18.94
C VAL A 137 5.54 -2.81 -20.05
N THR A 138 4.54 -1.94 -20.19
CA THR A 138 3.56 -2.01 -21.27
C THR A 138 4.18 -1.70 -22.64
N ALA A 139 5.07 -0.71 -22.72
CA ALA A 139 5.75 -0.34 -23.95
C ALA A 139 6.75 -1.41 -24.43
N ASP A 140 7.35 -2.15 -23.50
CA ASP A 140 8.31 -3.22 -23.77
C ASP A 140 7.67 -4.55 -24.21
N GLN A 141 6.35 -4.62 -24.36
CA GLN A 141 5.69 -5.87 -24.74
C GLN A 141 6.02 -6.27 -26.18
N ALA A 142 6.19 -7.57 -26.40
CA ALA A 142 6.25 -8.12 -27.74
C ALA A 142 4.93 -7.86 -28.49
N PRO A 143 4.96 -7.77 -29.84
CA PRO A 143 3.75 -7.57 -30.63
C PRO A 143 2.66 -8.60 -30.28
N ILE A 144 1.44 -8.12 -30.04
CA ILE A 144 0.30 -8.95 -29.66
C ILE A 144 -0.09 -9.84 -30.85
N PRO A 145 -0.27 -11.15 -30.66
CA PRO A 145 -0.79 -12.04 -31.70
C PRO A 145 -2.17 -11.59 -32.18
N ALA A 146 -2.45 -11.67 -33.49
CA ALA A 146 -3.65 -11.12 -34.13
C ALA A 146 -4.98 -11.65 -33.56
N ASP A 147 -4.99 -12.84 -32.95
CA ASP A 147 -6.20 -13.54 -32.49
C ASP A 147 -6.26 -13.72 -30.95
N GLY A 148 -5.35 -13.10 -30.20
CA GLY A 148 -5.27 -13.22 -28.74
C GLY A 148 -5.88 -12.02 -27.99
N ALA A 149 -6.38 -12.26 -26.78
CA ALA A 149 -6.66 -11.16 -25.85
C ALA A 149 -5.35 -10.41 -25.56
N ALA A 150 -5.38 -9.08 -25.66
CA ALA A 150 -4.22 -8.24 -25.38
C ALA A 150 -3.86 -8.34 -23.89
N VAL A 151 -2.80 -9.09 -23.58
CA VAL A 151 -2.23 -9.23 -22.23
C VAL A 151 -0.85 -8.58 -22.17
N VAL A 152 -0.53 -8.05 -21.00
CA VAL A 152 0.78 -7.46 -20.68
C VAL A 152 1.41 -8.33 -19.62
N MET A 153 2.57 -8.91 -19.92
CA MET A 153 3.33 -9.66 -18.93
C MET A 153 3.99 -8.68 -17.96
N MET A 154 3.57 -8.72 -16.70
CA MET A 154 3.97 -7.81 -15.62
C MET A 154 4.75 -8.54 -14.52
N PRO A 155 5.68 -7.86 -13.82
CA PRO A 155 6.22 -8.35 -12.56
C PRO A 155 5.13 -8.39 -11.47
N PRO A 156 4.88 -9.53 -10.79
CA PRO A 156 3.83 -9.61 -9.77
C PRO A 156 3.99 -8.60 -8.63
N GLY A 157 5.23 -8.36 -8.18
CA GLY A 157 5.53 -7.36 -7.16
C GLY A 157 5.09 -5.95 -7.55
N LEU A 158 5.25 -5.58 -8.82
CA LEU A 158 4.78 -4.28 -9.34
C LEU A 158 3.25 -4.19 -9.33
N VAL A 159 2.57 -5.27 -9.72
CA VAL A 159 1.10 -5.36 -9.73
C VAL A 159 0.53 -5.26 -8.31
N ASN A 160 1.12 -5.97 -7.35
CA ASN A 160 0.69 -5.92 -5.95
C ASN A 160 0.94 -4.55 -5.30
N ARG A 161 2.07 -3.89 -5.60
CA ARG A 161 2.33 -2.51 -5.14
C ARG A 161 1.27 -1.55 -5.65
N ALA A 162 0.90 -1.65 -6.93
CA ALA A 162 -0.17 -0.82 -7.50
C ALA A 162 -1.52 -1.10 -6.84
N ALA A 163 -1.89 -2.38 -6.63
CA ALA A 163 -3.11 -2.73 -5.92
C ALA A 163 -3.19 -2.09 -4.53
N ARG A 164 -2.11 -2.12 -3.74
CA ARG A 164 -2.04 -1.44 -2.45
C ARG A 164 -2.26 0.06 -2.56
N TYR A 165 -1.68 0.72 -3.57
CA TYR A 165 -1.88 2.15 -3.77
C TYR A 165 -3.35 2.50 -4.04
N LEU A 166 -4.06 1.67 -4.81
CA LEU A 166 -5.48 1.85 -5.05
C LEU A 166 -6.31 1.58 -3.78
N GLU A 167 -5.99 0.56 -2.99
CA GLU A 167 -6.62 0.29 -1.68
C GLU A 167 -6.43 1.47 -0.70
N ALA A 168 -5.24 2.06 -0.69
CA ALA A 168 -4.95 3.23 0.12
C ALA A 168 -5.75 4.46 -0.36
N ALA A 169 -5.88 4.66 -1.67
CA ALA A 169 -6.72 5.72 -2.24
C ALA A 169 -8.20 5.53 -1.90
N ALA A 170 -8.71 4.29 -1.96
CA ALA A 170 -10.07 3.97 -1.53
C ALA A 170 -10.32 4.34 -0.06
N SER A 171 -9.34 4.06 0.80
CA SER A 171 -9.42 4.39 2.23
C SER A 171 -9.50 5.90 2.45
N LEU A 172 -8.63 6.67 1.79
CA LEU A 172 -8.67 8.14 1.84
C LEU A 172 -10.00 8.73 1.38
N VAL A 173 -10.58 8.20 0.30
CA VAL A 173 -11.89 8.64 -0.19
C VAL A 173 -12.99 8.33 0.83
N ASN A 174 -12.94 7.17 1.50
CA ASN A 174 -13.87 6.84 2.57
C ASN A 174 -13.71 7.75 3.79
N ASP A 175 -12.51 8.23 4.05
CA ASP A 175 -12.20 9.21 5.11
C ASP A 175 -12.55 10.66 4.70
N GLY A 176 -13.05 10.86 3.48
CA GLY A 176 -13.55 12.15 2.98
C GLY A 176 -12.52 12.98 2.23
N VAL A 177 -11.33 12.45 1.96
CA VAL A 177 -10.33 13.10 1.10
C VAL A 177 -10.72 12.90 -0.36
N LEU A 178 -11.09 13.98 -1.04
CA LEU A 178 -11.59 13.95 -2.41
C LEU A 178 -10.75 14.86 -3.31
N PRO A 179 -10.61 14.51 -4.60
CA PRO A 179 -9.97 15.38 -5.58
C PRO A 179 -10.64 16.75 -5.63
N GLU A 180 -9.87 17.79 -6.00
CA GLU A 180 -10.43 19.13 -6.18
C GLU A 180 -11.59 19.13 -7.17
N ASN A 181 -12.69 19.79 -6.80
CA ASN A 181 -13.93 19.87 -7.58
C ASN A 181 -14.66 18.52 -7.79
N PHE A 182 -14.28 17.46 -7.07
CA PHE A 182 -15.01 16.20 -7.10
C PHE A 182 -16.26 16.26 -6.22
N SER A 183 -17.38 15.73 -6.73
CA SER A 183 -18.65 15.72 -6.01
C SER A 183 -18.68 14.62 -4.95
N ALA A 184 -18.88 15.00 -3.68
CA ALA A 184 -19.03 14.04 -2.57
C ALA A 184 -20.15 13.01 -2.78
N THR A 185 -21.15 13.32 -3.63
CA THR A 185 -22.21 12.37 -4.02
C THR A 185 -21.66 11.11 -4.70
N HIS A 186 -20.51 11.20 -5.38
CA HIS A 186 -19.88 10.08 -6.07
C HIS A 186 -18.70 9.46 -5.30
N ALA A 187 -18.43 9.92 -4.07
CA ALA A 187 -17.30 9.44 -3.28
C ALA A 187 -17.33 7.92 -3.07
N GLY A 188 -18.50 7.37 -2.71
CA GLY A 188 -18.66 5.93 -2.53
C GLY A 188 -18.43 5.13 -3.81
N GLN A 189 -18.79 5.68 -4.97
CA GLN A 189 -18.53 5.04 -6.26
C GLN A 189 -17.03 5.06 -6.57
N LEU A 190 -16.34 6.17 -6.33
CA LEU A 190 -14.89 6.29 -6.54
C LEU A 190 -14.10 5.30 -5.68
N ALA A 191 -14.42 5.22 -4.37
CA ALA A 191 -13.80 4.25 -3.47
C ALA A 191 -14.05 2.79 -3.88
N ALA A 192 -15.27 2.49 -4.34
CA ALA A 192 -15.62 1.17 -4.84
C ALA A 192 -14.83 0.79 -6.11
N THR A 193 -14.65 1.74 -7.04
CA THR A 193 -13.83 1.54 -8.24
C THR A 193 -12.39 1.19 -7.88
N PHE A 194 -11.76 1.96 -6.99
CA PHE A 194 -10.39 1.65 -6.54
C PHE A 194 -10.28 0.26 -5.91
N THR A 195 -11.25 -0.11 -5.07
CA THR A 195 -11.28 -1.43 -4.42
C THR A 195 -11.43 -2.55 -5.46
N GLN A 196 -12.29 -2.35 -6.46
CA GLN A 196 -12.52 -3.31 -7.53
C GLN A 196 -11.27 -3.48 -8.41
N ASP A 197 -10.63 -2.38 -8.81
CA ASP A 197 -9.43 -2.41 -9.63
C ASP A 197 -8.26 -3.04 -8.87
N ALA A 198 -8.10 -2.75 -7.57
CA ALA A 198 -7.11 -3.42 -6.71
C ALA A 198 -7.34 -4.93 -6.62
N ALA A 199 -8.58 -5.36 -6.42
CA ALA A 199 -8.94 -6.78 -6.38
C ALA A 199 -8.63 -7.48 -7.71
N ALA A 200 -8.90 -6.84 -8.85
CA ALA A 200 -8.55 -7.36 -10.16
C ALA A 200 -7.02 -7.50 -10.32
N LEU A 201 -6.24 -6.50 -9.89
CA LEU A 201 -4.77 -6.57 -9.93
C LEU A 201 -4.24 -7.74 -9.07
N ARG A 202 -4.74 -7.90 -7.84
CA ARG A 202 -4.32 -9.02 -6.97
C ARG A 202 -4.66 -10.39 -7.56
N TYR A 203 -5.82 -10.50 -8.22
CA TYR A 203 -6.22 -11.72 -8.94
C TYR A 203 -5.16 -12.10 -9.98
N TYR A 204 -4.82 -11.19 -10.90
CA TYR A 204 -3.86 -11.47 -11.98
C TYR A 204 -2.40 -11.57 -11.51
N ALA A 205 -2.05 -10.95 -10.37
CA ALA A 205 -0.73 -11.12 -9.76
C ALA A 205 -0.51 -12.54 -9.20
N SER A 206 -1.60 -13.20 -8.81
CA SER A 206 -1.60 -14.54 -8.20
C SER A 206 -1.81 -15.68 -9.21
N GLU A 207 -2.33 -15.36 -10.39
CA GLU A 207 -2.64 -16.33 -11.44
C GLU A 207 -1.36 -16.71 -12.21
N PRO A 208 -0.97 -18.01 -12.28
CA PRO A 208 0.11 -18.43 -13.15
C PRO A 208 -0.29 -18.17 -14.61
N PRO A 209 0.66 -17.81 -15.50
CA PRO A 209 0.33 -17.55 -16.90
C PRO A 209 -0.34 -18.78 -17.50
N GLY A 210 -1.56 -18.61 -18.02
CA GLY A 210 -2.31 -19.67 -18.68
C GLY A 210 -1.45 -20.29 -19.78
N ILE A 211 -1.18 -21.58 -19.64
CA ILE A 211 -0.41 -22.41 -20.59
C ILE A 211 -1.29 -22.70 -21.81
#